data_AF-A0A1C6XBC1-F1
#
_entry.id   AF-A0A1C6XBC1-F1
#
_cell.length_a   1.000
_cell.length_b   1.000
_cell.length_c   1.000
_cell.angle_alpha   90.00
_cell.angle_beta   90.00
_cell.angle_gamma   90.00
#
_symmetry.space_group_name_H-M   'P 1'
#
loop_
_entity.id
_entity.type
_entity.pdbx_description
1 polymer ?
#
loop_
_entity_poly.entity_id
_entity_poly.type
_entity_poly.pdbx_seq_one_letter_code
_entity_poly.pdbx_strand_id
1 'polypeptide(L)' 'MGKVHGSLARAGKVKNQTPKAPKLSKGRRLTGRAKKRQLYNKRFSDSIGRKKGPNSRV' A
#
# COMPACT_ATOMS: atom_id res chain seq x y z
N MET A 1 -35.75 -17.27 -6.71
CA MET A 1 -34.89 -16.66 -7.76
C MET A 1 -35.40 -15.25 -8.02
N GLY A 2 -34.83 -14.25 -7.34
CA GLY A 2 -35.27 -12.85 -7.50
C GLY A 2 -34.76 -12.25 -8.81
N LYS A 3 -35.59 -11.45 -9.49
CA LYS A 3 -35.14 -10.65 -10.64
C LYS A 3 -33.99 -9.74 -10.18
N VAL A 4 -32.81 -9.91 -10.79
CA VAL A 4 -31.65 -9.07 -10.50
C VAL A 4 -31.78 -7.79 -11.32
N HIS A 5 -32.00 -6.67 -10.64
CA HIS A 5 -32.07 -5.35 -11.26
C HIS A 5 -30.67 -4.74 -11.32
N GLY A 6 -30.11 -4.63 -12.52
CA GLY A 6 -28.84 -3.95 -12.77
C GLY A 6 -28.41 -4.07 -14.23
N SER A 7 -28.13 -2.95 -14.89
CA SER A 7 -27.60 -2.95 -16.25
C SER A 7 -26.07 -3.12 -16.25
N LEU A 8 -25.55 -3.87 -17.23
CA LEU A 8 -24.11 -4.07 -17.43
C LEU A 8 -23.39 -2.84 -18.01
N ALA A 9 -24.13 -1.78 -18.36
CA ALA A 9 -23.64 -0.59 -19.05
C ALA A 9 -22.53 0.17 -18.31
N ARG A 10 -22.37 -0.04 -16.99
CA ARG A 10 -21.37 0.66 -16.16
C ARG A 10 -20.12 -0.19 -15.87
N ALA A 11 -20.00 -1.38 -16.45
CA ALA A 11 -18.84 -2.24 -16.25
C ALA A 11 -17.55 -1.50 -16.64
N GLY A 12 -16.57 -1.48 -15.73
CA GLY A 12 -15.25 -0.88 -15.99
C GLY A 12 -15.16 0.65 -15.95
N LYS A 13 -16.27 1.39 -15.71
CA LYS A 13 -16.30 2.88 -15.71
C LYS A 13 -15.14 3.49 -14.94
N VAL A 14 -14.94 3.08 -13.69
CA VAL A 14 -13.97 3.72 -12.78
C VAL A 14 -12.52 3.42 -13.20
N LYS A 15 -12.20 2.17 -13.54
CA LYS A 15 -10.84 1.78 -13.93
C LYS A 15 -10.40 2.44 -15.24
N ASN A 16 -11.33 2.64 -16.16
CA ASN A 16 -11.07 3.28 -17.44
C ASN A 16 -10.99 4.81 -17.32
N GLN A 17 -11.69 5.40 -16.35
CA GLN A 17 -11.64 6.83 -16.07
C GLN A 17 -10.34 7.26 -15.38
N THR A 18 -9.77 6.40 -14.52
CA THR A 18 -8.53 6.74 -13.79
C THR A 18 -7.31 6.78 -14.72
N PRO A 19 -6.43 7.79 -14.62
CA PRO A 19 -5.20 7.83 -15.40
C PRO A 19 -4.30 6.63 -15.05
N LYS A 20 -3.71 6.01 -16.08
CA LYS A 20 -2.88 4.81 -15.91
C LYS A 20 -1.46 5.18 -15.49
N ALA A 21 -1.21 5.21 -14.18
CA ALA A 21 0.11 5.51 -13.64
C ALA A 21 1.07 4.30 -13.77
N PRO A 22 2.27 4.47 -14.38
CA PRO A 22 3.27 3.41 -14.42
C PRO A 22 3.89 3.18 -13.04
N LYS A 23 4.40 1.97 -12.80
CA LYS A 23 5.16 1.68 -11.58
C LYS A 23 6.53 2.35 -11.65
N LEU A 24 6.88 3.11 -10.62
CA LEU A 24 8.23 3.64 -10.48
C LEU A 24 9.23 2.51 -10.26
N SER A 25 10.41 2.60 -10.89
CA SER A 25 11.52 1.68 -10.63
C SER A 25 12.05 1.89 -9.21
N LYS A 26 12.24 0.80 -8.48
CA LYS A 26 12.78 0.81 -7.12
C LYS A 26 13.75 -0.35 -6.97
N GLY A 27 14.82 -0.14 -6.20
CA GLY A 27 15.75 -1.20 -5.87
C GLY A 27 15.05 -2.39 -5.21
N ARG A 28 15.66 -3.58 -5.34
CA ARG A 28 15.12 -4.81 -4.73
C ARG A 28 14.99 -4.62 -3.22
N ARG A 29 13.80 -4.91 -2.69
CA ARG A 29 13.56 -4.88 -1.25
C ARG A 29 14.32 -6.01 -0.58
N LEU A 30 14.82 -5.76 0.63
CA LEU A 30 15.36 -6.82 1.50
C LEU A 30 14.27 -7.87 1.76
N THR A 31 14.67 -9.14 1.78
CA THR A 31 13.81 -10.30 2.05
C THR A 31 14.28 -11.05 3.30
N GLY A 32 13.41 -11.92 3.83
CA GLY A 32 13.74 -12.82 4.94
C GLY A 32 14.31 -12.12 6.18
N ARG A 33 15.43 -12.66 6.68
CA ARG A 33 16.11 -12.20 7.90
C ARG A 33 16.58 -10.75 7.82
N ALA A 34 17.09 -10.32 6.66
CA ALA A 34 17.54 -8.94 6.46
C ALA A 34 16.38 -7.94 6.62
N LYS A 35 15.20 -8.27 6.08
CA LYS A 35 13.99 -7.45 6.27
C LYS A 35 13.56 -7.39 7.74
N LYS A 36 13.62 -8.52 8.46
CA LYS A 36 13.25 -8.57 9.88
C LYS A 36 14.20 -7.72 10.74
N ARG A 37 15.51 -7.76 10.49
CA ARG A 37 16.50 -6.87 11.14
C ARG A 37 16.18 -5.40 10.90
N GLN A 38 15.93 -5.01 9.65
CA GLN A 38 15.57 -3.63 9.31
C GLN A 38 14.28 -3.16 10.02
N LEU A 39 13.27 -4.03 10.14
CA LEU A 39 12.02 -3.71 10.84
C LEU A 39 12.21 -3.56 12.35
N TYR A 40 13.05 -4.39 12.97
CA TYR A 40 13.35 -4.28 14.39
C TYR A 40 14.03 -2.94 14.69
N ASN A 41 15.09 -2.62 13.95
CA ASN A 41 15.83 -1.38 14.18
C ASN A 41 14.93 -0.14 14.05
N LYS A 42 14.14 -0.08 12.97
CA LYS A 42 13.19 1.02 12.71
C LYS A 42 12.11 1.19 13.79
N ARG A 43 11.71 0.12 14.47
CA ARG A 43 10.62 0.14 15.45
C ARG A 43 11.09 0.35 16.87
N PHE A 44 12.28 -0.15 17.20
CA PHE A 44 12.69 -0.34 18.59
C PHE A 44 14.07 0.22 18.94
N SER A 45 15.04 0.27 18.01
CA SER A 45 16.39 0.74 18.36
C SER A 45 16.58 2.25 18.18
N ASP A 46 16.01 2.84 17.13
CA ASP A 46 16.41 4.19 16.69
C ASP A 46 15.49 5.31 17.22
N SER A 47 14.62 5.05 18.20
CA SER A 47 13.64 6.03 18.69
C SER A 47 14.22 6.97 19.76
N ILE A 48 14.96 7.99 19.31
CA ILE A 48 15.37 9.14 20.12
C ILE A 48 14.20 10.14 20.17
N GLY A 49 13.13 9.85 20.92
CA GLY A 49 11.99 10.78 21.09
C GLY A 49 10.60 10.13 21.24
N ARG A 50 9.55 10.98 21.35
CA ARG A 50 8.14 10.53 21.44
C ARG A 50 7.77 9.70 20.21
N LYS A 51 7.31 8.46 20.43
CA LYS A 51 6.94 7.52 19.36
C LYS A 51 5.80 8.07 18.50
N LYS A 52 6.12 8.58 17.30
CA LYS A 52 5.12 8.81 16.23
C LYS A 52 4.63 7.47 15.70
N GLY A 53 3.39 7.44 15.21
CA GLY A 53 2.82 6.25 14.57
C GLY A 53 3.62 5.86 13.30
N PRO A 54 3.61 4.58 12.90
CA PRO A 54 4.45 4.07 11.81
C PRO A 54 4.18 4.69 10.42
N ASN A 55 3.09 5.45 10.28
CA ASN A 55 2.70 6.14 9.06
C ASN A 55 2.05 7.50 9.40
N SER A 56 2.64 8.26 10.32
CA SER A 56 2.17 9.62 10.63
C SER A 56 2.49 10.55 9.46
N ARG A 57 1.47 11.22 8.93
CA ARG A 57 1.63 12.31 7.92
C ARG A 57 1.86 13.69 8.56
N VAL A 58 2.01 13.71 9.89
CA VAL A 58 2.25 14.90 10.72
C VAL A 58 3.73 15.20 10.81
#